data_AF-A0A6A5PJW8-F1
#
_entry.id   AF-A0A6A5PJW8-F1
#
_cell.length_a   1.000
_cell.length_b   1.000
_cell.length_c   1.000
_cell.angle_alpha   90.00
_cell.angle_beta   90.00
_cell.angle_gamma   90.00
#
_symmetry.space_group_name_H-M   'P 1'
#
loop_
_entity.id
_entity.type
_entity.pdbx_description
1 polymer ?
#
loop_
_entity_poly.entity_id
_entity_poly.type
_entity_poly.pdbx_seq_one_letter_code
_entity_poly.pdbx_strand_id
1 'polypeptide(L)'
;MASLFQIAIVSLFLFISFSFRLSETTDCGGNSIASTITINQRGYEGEFISIQKAIDSVKNNNDRWVKIHIHAGTYMEKVEIPRDKPCVIFEGEGSKNTIIQYNDYQTEEKIWRPTFHSNPPNVIALGITFKVW
;
A
#
# COMPACT_ATOMS: atom_id res chain seq x y z
N MET A 1 54.86 -0.53 -0.27
CA MET A 1 54.18 -1.39 -1.27
C MET A 1 53.14 -2.21 -0.53
N ALA A 2 51.85 -1.95 -0.74
CA ALA A 2 50.84 -2.87 -0.25
C ALA A 2 51.05 -4.22 -0.98
N SER A 3 51.01 -5.33 -0.25
CA SER A 3 51.07 -6.64 -0.89
C SER A 3 49.82 -6.82 -1.76
N LEU A 4 49.94 -7.53 -2.90
CA LEU A 4 48.81 -7.85 -3.78
C LEU A 4 47.62 -8.48 -3.02
N PHE A 5 47.94 -9.23 -1.95
CA PHE A 5 46.97 -9.80 -1.03
C PHE A 5 46.13 -8.75 -0.30
N GLN A 6 46.74 -7.65 0.15
CA GLN A 6 46.07 -6.56 0.84
C GLN A 6 45.12 -5.79 -0.08
N ILE A 7 45.50 -5.59 -1.34
CA ILE A 7 44.66 -4.93 -2.35
C ILE A 7 43.43 -5.78 -2.65
N ALA A 8 43.61 -7.11 -2.81
CA ALA A 8 42.50 -8.03 -3.07
C ALA A 8 41.45 -8.04 -1.93
N ILE A 9 41.88 -8.00 -0.67
CA ILE A 9 40.99 -7.95 0.49
C ILE A 9 40.17 -6.64 0.51
N VAL A 10 40.80 -5.50 0.25
CA VAL A 10 40.12 -4.20 0.22
C VAL A 10 39.11 -4.13 -0.92
N SER A 11 39.47 -4.62 -2.11
CA SER A 11 38.55 -4.70 -3.26
C SER A 11 37.35 -5.61 -2.98
N LEU A 12 37.57 -6.74 -2.28
CA LEU A 12 36.49 -7.65 -1.89
C LEU A 12 35.54 -7.00 -0.86
N PHE A 13 36.06 -6.31 0.15
CA PHE A 13 35.23 -5.57 1.12
C PHE A 13 34.39 -4.47 0.46
N LEU A 14 34.99 -3.71 -0.46
CA LEU A 14 34.27 -2.69 -1.22
C LEU A 14 33.18 -3.33 -2.11
N PHE A 15 33.49 -4.42 -2.80
CA PHE A 15 32.53 -5.13 -3.63
C PHE A 15 31.36 -5.70 -2.81
N ILE A 16 31.65 -6.26 -1.63
CA ILE A 16 30.66 -6.76 -0.68
C ILE A 16 29.78 -5.61 -0.18
N SER A 17 30.35 -4.48 0.23
CA SER A 17 29.57 -3.31 0.67
C SER A 17 28.71 -2.69 -0.43
N PHE A 18 29.15 -2.75 -1.68
CA PHE A 18 28.39 -2.28 -2.85
C PHE A 18 27.29 -3.27 -3.27
N SER A 19 27.51 -4.56 -3.01
CA SER A 19 26.58 -5.65 -3.33
C SER A 19 25.53 -5.88 -2.24
N PHE A 20 25.82 -5.56 -0.98
CA PHE A 20 24.84 -5.53 0.11
C PHE A 20 23.96 -4.28 0.03
N ARG A 21 23.21 -4.16 -1.08
CA ARG A 21 21.90 -3.51 -1.02
C ARG A 21 21.00 -4.49 -0.27
N LEU A 22 20.98 -4.40 1.07
CA LEU A 22 20.05 -5.19 1.88
C LEU A 22 18.62 -4.85 1.41
N SER A 23 17.95 -5.84 0.83
CA SER A 23 16.52 -5.75 0.57
C SER A 23 15.82 -5.79 1.91
N GLU A 24 15.45 -4.62 2.45
CA GLU A 24 14.62 -4.54 3.64
C GLU A 24 13.22 -5.05 3.29
N THR A 25 12.88 -6.24 3.77
CA THR A 25 11.49 -6.69 3.80
C THR A 25 10.83 -6.06 5.03
N THR A 26 9.73 -5.33 4.82
CA THR A 26 8.92 -4.85 5.95
C THR A 26 8.28 -6.04 6.63
N ASP A 27 8.67 -6.32 7.88
CA ASP A 27 7.95 -7.26 8.74
C ASP A 27 6.70 -6.56 9.28
N CYS A 28 5.53 -7.10 8.99
CA CYS A 28 4.24 -6.57 9.43
C CYS A 28 3.84 -7.03 10.84
N GLY A 29 4.79 -7.57 11.61
CA GLY A 29 4.59 -7.98 12.98
C GLY A 29 3.89 -9.34 13.12
N GLY A 30 4.15 -10.25 12.18
CA GLY A 30 3.50 -11.56 12.08
C GLY A 30 2.16 -11.53 11.34
N ASN A 31 1.21 -12.37 11.75
CA ASN A 31 -0.11 -12.52 11.09
C ASN A 31 -1.28 -11.90 11.87
N SER A 32 -1.01 -11.12 12.92
CA SER A 32 -2.03 -10.50 13.75
C SER A 32 -2.41 -9.10 13.24
N ILE A 33 -3.70 -8.81 13.14
CA ILE A 33 -4.22 -7.46 12.89
C ILE A 33 -4.02 -6.60 14.15
N ALA A 34 -3.32 -5.47 14.02
CA ALA A 34 -3.04 -4.56 15.12
C ALA A 34 -4.15 -3.52 15.34
N SER A 35 -4.80 -3.08 14.26
CA SER A 35 -5.93 -2.15 14.33
C SER A 35 -6.89 -2.32 13.15
N THR A 36 -8.13 -1.86 13.34
CA THR A 36 -9.15 -1.81 12.28
C THR A 36 -9.67 -0.39 12.12
N ILE A 37 -9.71 0.08 10.89
CA ILE A 37 -10.32 1.34 10.46
C ILE A 37 -11.59 0.97 9.67
N THR A 38 -12.70 1.60 10.00
CA THR A 38 -13.99 1.33 9.32
C THR A 38 -14.35 2.49 8.40
N ILE A 39 -14.83 2.14 7.21
CA ILE A 39 -15.36 3.07 6.22
C ILE A 39 -16.84 2.77 5.98
N ASN A 40 -17.65 3.82 6.09
CA ASN A 40 -19.09 3.76 5.83
C ASN A 40 -19.56 5.07 5.21
N GLN A 41 -20.14 5.01 4.02
CA GLN A 41 -20.64 6.21 3.32
C GLN A 41 -21.81 6.89 4.06
N ARG A 42 -22.46 6.19 5.01
CA ARG A 42 -23.53 6.78 5.85
C ARG A 42 -22.98 7.66 6.97
N GLY A 43 -21.68 7.58 7.28
CA GLY A 43 -20.99 8.49 8.20
C GLY A 43 -21.40 8.36 9.66
N TYR A 44 -21.43 7.14 10.21
CA TYR A 44 -21.59 6.97 11.66
C TYR A 44 -20.38 7.55 12.42
N GLU A 45 -20.60 7.93 13.67
CA GLU A 45 -19.56 8.59 14.49
C GLU A 45 -18.32 7.70 14.63
N GLY A 46 -17.14 8.26 14.31
CA GLY A 46 -15.87 7.55 14.36
C GLY A 46 -15.50 6.77 13.08
N GLU A 47 -16.35 6.78 12.05
CA GLU A 47 -16.08 6.11 10.77
C GLU A 47 -15.63 7.08 9.68
N PHE A 48 -14.76 6.61 8.79
CA PHE A 48 -14.39 7.36 7.60
C PHE A 48 -15.49 7.23 6.54
N ILE A 49 -15.72 8.29 5.76
CA ILE A 49 -16.62 8.26 4.61
C ILE A 49 -15.88 8.08 3.26
N SER A 50 -14.55 8.18 3.27
CA SER A 50 -13.66 8.09 2.10
C SER A 50 -12.55 7.08 2.36
N ILE A 51 -12.28 6.26 1.36
CA ILE A 51 -11.20 5.27 1.37
C ILE A 51 -9.84 5.98 1.43
N GLN A 52 -9.64 7.03 0.63
CA GLN A 52 -8.36 7.74 0.66
C GLN A 52 -8.05 8.33 2.04
N LYS A 53 -9.03 8.94 2.70
CA LYS A 53 -8.84 9.49 4.06
C LYS A 53 -8.49 8.41 5.09
N ALA A 54 -9.08 7.21 4.96
CA ALA A 54 -8.74 6.09 5.83
C ALA A 54 -7.28 5.64 5.61
N ILE A 55 -6.82 5.56 4.35
CA ILE A 55 -5.41 5.25 4.03
C ILE A 55 -4.48 6.30 4.59
N ASP A 56 -4.82 7.58 4.42
CA ASP A 56 -4.00 8.69 4.88
C ASP A 56 -3.81 8.66 6.41
N SER A 57 -4.81 8.14 7.13
CA SER A 57 -4.77 7.99 8.60
C SER A 57 -3.88 6.84 9.12
N VAL A 58 -3.48 5.90 8.25
CA VAL A 58 -2.52 4.85 8.63
C VAL A 58 -1.18 5.50 8.98
N LYS A 59 -0.44 4.98 9.95
CA LYS A 59 0.87 5.56 10.33
C LYS A 59 1.87 5.51 9.15
N ASN A 60 2.69 6.54 8.98
CA ASN A 60 3.81 6.47 8.03
C ASN A 60 4.84 5.43 8.50
N ASN A 61 5.43 4.70 7.55
CA ASN A 61 6.31 3.56 7.75
C ASN A 61 5.68 2.51 8.68
N ASN A 62 4.40 2.18 8.43
CA ASN A 62 3.64 1.23 9.22
C ASN A 62 4.23 -0.20 9.15
N ASP A 63 4.49 -0.79 10.30
CA ASP A 63 5.12 -2.09 10.48
C ASP A 63 4.17 -3.11 11.14
N ARG A 64 2.86 -2.80 11.18
CA ARG A 64 1.83 -3.64 11.81
C ARG A 64 0.61 -3.73 10.91
N TRP A 65 -0.01 -4.90 10.77
CA TRP A 65 -1.22 -5.03 9.96
C TRP A 65 -2.34 -4.10 10.41
N VAL A 66 -2.74 -3.19 9.53
CA VAL A 66 -3.94 -2.35 9.68
C VAL A 66 -5.01 -2.86 8.72
N LYS A 67 -6.16 -3.23 9.26
CA LYS A 67 -7.32 -3.62 8.45
C LYS A 67 -8.18 -2.40 8.16
N ILE A 68 -8.39 -2.09 6.89
CA ILE A 68 -9.36 -1.12 6.39
C ILE A 68 -10.61 -1.91 5.99
N HIS A 69 -11.63 -1.89 6.84
CA HIS A 69 -12.92 -2.53 6.62
C HIS A 69 -13.86 -1.56 5.88
N ILE A 70 -14.34 -1.97 4.70
CA ILE A 70 -15.15 -1.13 3.80
C ILE A 70 -16.55 -1.72 3.71
N HIS A 71 -17.52 -1.04 4.31
CA HIS A 71 -18.92 -1.43 4.19
C HIS A 71 -19.39 -1.42 2.72
N ALA A 72 -20.39 -2.23 2.42
CA ALA A 72 -21.04 -2.29 1.12
C ALA A 72 -21.44 -0.89 0.63
N GLY A 73 -21.09 -0.58 -0.61
CA GLY A 73 -21.23 0.75 -1.18
C GLY A 73 -20.51 0.89 -2.51
N THR A 74 -20.81 1.98 -3.20
CA THR A 74 -20.09 2.39 -4.41
C THR A 74 -19.30 3.65 -4.10
N TYR A 75 -17.99 3.50 -4.05
CA TYR A 75 -17.03 4.53 -3.69
C TYR A 75 -16.47 5.14 -4.97
N MET A 76 -16.85 6.39 -5.24
CA MET A 76 -16.44 7.10 -6.44
C MET A 76 -15.20 7.98 -6.16
N GLU A 77 -14.04 7.33 -6.04
CA GLU A 77 -12.78 7.99 -5.69
C GLU A 77 -11.58 7.29 -6.34
N LYS A 78 -10.54 8.07 -6.64
CA LYS A 78 -9.24 7.55 -7.02
C LYS A 78 -8.50 7.17 -5.75
N VAL A 79 -7.99 5.94 -5.68
CA VAL A 79 -7.32 5.42 -4.49
C VAL A 79 -5.84 5.20 -4.76
N GLU A 80 -4.99 5.79 -3.91
CA GLU A 80 -3.56 5.57 -3.90
C GLU A 80 -3.11 5.14 -2.50
N ILE A 81 -2.39 4.00 -2.44
CA ILE A 81 -1.63 3.63 -1.25
C ILE A 81 -0.17 4.07 -1.50
N PRO A 82 0.32 5.11 -0.78
CA PRO A 82 1.67 5.60 -0.98
C PRO A 82 2.70 4.64 -0.39
N ARG A 83 3.94 4.75 -0.88
CA ARG A 83 5.05 3.83 -0.57
C ARG A 83 5.34 3.69 0.93
N ASP A 84 5.08 4.73 1.71
CA ASP A 84 5.33 4.79 3.15
C ASP A 84 4.16 4.22 3.98
N LYS A 85 3.17 3.57 3.37
CA LYS A 85 2.04 2.94 4.08
C LYS A 85 1.96 1.42 3.85
N PRO A 86 3.01 0.63 4.17
CA PRO A 86 2.94 -0.83 4.04
C PRO A 86 2.02 -1.47 5.09
N CYS A 87 1.82 -2.80 4.96
CA CYS A 87 1.11 -3.63 5.93
C CYS A 87 -0.38 -3.26 6.09
N VAL A 88 -1.10 -3.18 4.96
CA VAL A 88 -2.52 -2.81 4.93
C VAL A 88 -3.37 -3.93 4.31
N ILE A 89 -4.50 -4.24 4.95
CA ILE A 89 -5.53 -5.15 4.42
C ILE A 89 -6.76 -4.34 4.08
N PHE A 90 -7.22 -4.42 2.83
CA PHE A 90 -8.50 -3.92 2.37
C PHE A 90 -9.52 -5.07 2.38
N GLU A 91 -10.57 -4.93 3.18
CA GLU A 91 -11.63 -5.94 3.31
C GLU A 91 -12.98 -5.29 3.01
N GLY A 92 -13.59 -5.66 1.88
CA GLY A 92 -14.97 -5.28 1.55
C GLY A 92 -15.98 -6.35 1.94
N GLU A 93 -17.25 -5.97 2.10
CA GLU A 93 -18.40 -6.85 2.37
C GLU A 93 -18.88 -7.65 1.13
N GLY A 94 -17.92 -8.06 0.29
CA GLY A 94 -18.13 -8.85 -0.92
C GLY A 94 -17.93 -8.05 -2.21
N SER A 95 -17.27 -8.65 -3.19
CA SER A 95 -16.85 -7.95 -4.42
C SER A 95 -18.01 -7.40 -5.25
N LYS A 96 -19.22 -7.98 -5.13
CA LYS A 96 -20.43 -7.46 -5.80
C LYS A 96 -21.04 -6.25 -5.08
N ASN A 97 -20.72 -6.05 -3.80
CA ASN A 97 -21.34 -5.07 -2.92
C ASN A 97 -20.40 -3.90 -2.59
N THR A 98 -19.09 -4.13 -2.61
CA THR A 98 -18.07 -3.10 -2.34
C THR A 98 -17.33 -2.77 -3.62
N ILE A 99 -17.70 -1.66 -4.25
CA ILE A 99 -17.21 -1.22 -5.55
C ILE A 99 -16.43 0.08 -5.38
N ILE A 100 -15.17 0.08 -5.81
CA ILE A 100 -14.35 1.28 -5.94
C ILE A 100 -14.28 1.60 -7.43
N GLN A 101 -14.71 2.80 -7.78
CA GLN A 101 -14.76 3.23 -9.17
C GLN A 101 -14.27 4.66 -9.31
N TYR A 102 -13.58 4.92 -10.40
CA TYR A 102 -13.15 6.26 -10.75
C TYR A 102 -13.14 6.37 -12.27
N ASN A 103 -13.53 7.54 -12.76
CA ASN A 103 -13.44 7.87 -14.16
C ASN A 103 -12.72 9.19 -14.31
N ASP A 104 -11.71 9.17 -15.18
CA ASP A 104 -10.86 10.30 -15.49
C ASP A 104 -11.00 10.62 -16.99
N TYR A 105 -12.17 11.12 -17.39
CA TYR A 105 -12.40 11.62 -18.75
C TYR A 105 -11.59 12.92 -18.96
N GLN A 106 -10.45 12.86 -19.65
CA GLN A 106 -9.90 13.96 -20.46
C GLN A 106 -9.02 13.45 -21.60
N THR A 107 -8.91 14.29 -22.64
CA THR A 107 -8.96 13.91 -24.06
C THR A 107 -7.63 13.69 -24.77
N GLU A 108 -6.46 14.00 -24.23
CA GLU A 108 -5.25 14.10 -25.10
C GLU A 108 -3.91 13.63 -24.50
N GLU A 109 -3.81 13.32 -23.20
CA GLU A 109 -2.52 12.94 -22.59
C GLU A 109 -2.44 11.45 -22.22
N LYS A 110 -1.43 10.77 -22.78
CA LYS A 110 -1.15 9.34 -22.57
C LYS A 110 -0.45 9.10 -21.22
N ILE A 111 -1.18 9.26 -20.13
CA ILE A 111 -0.70 9.02 -18.75
C ILE A 111 -1.50 7.86 -18.12
N TRP A 112 -0.85 7.02 -17.30
CA TRP A 112 -1.52 5.97 -16.53
C TRP A 112 -2.50 6.59 -15.51
N ARG A 113 -3.80 6.27 -15.63
CA ARG A 113 -4.87 6.80 -14.77
C ARG A 113 -5.63 5.66 -14.07
N PRO A 114 -4.98 4.96 -13.13
CA PRO A 114 -5.62 3.85 -12.44
C PRO A 114 -6.71 4.34 -11.46
N THR A 115 -7.79 3.58 -11.34
CA THR A 115 -8.75 3.71 -10.23
C THR A 115 -8.08 3.41 -8.87
N PHE A 116 -7.18 2.43 -8.86
CA PHE A 116 -6.43 2.00 -7.69
C PHE A 116 -4.95 1.86 -8.02
N HIS A 117 -4.09 2.55 -7.28
CA HIS A 117 -2.63 2.47 -7.38
C HIS A 117 -2.05 2.08 -6.01
N SER A 118 -1.18 1.07 -6.00
CA SER A 118 -0.48 0.64 -4.78
C SER A 118 1.02 0.65 -5.04
N ASN A 119 1.76 1.37 -4.19
CA ASN A 119 3.21 1.48 -4.23
C ASN A 119 3.95 0.73 -3.08
N PRO A 120 3.38 0.53 -1.86
CA PRO A 120 4.12 -0.12 -0.79
C PRO A 120 4.11 -1.65 -0.90
N PRO A 121 5.04 -2.35 -0.24
CA PRO A 121 4.94 -3.80 -0.03
C PRO A 121 3.77 -4.14 0.92
N ASN A 122 3.38 -5.41 0.93
CA ASN A 122 2.44 -5.97 1.91
C ASN A 122 1.05 -5.31 1.90
N VAL A 123 0.40 -5.34 0.73
CA VAL A 123 -0.99 -4.94 0.57
C VAL A 123 -1.83 -6.15 0.21
N ILE A 124 -2.93 -6.35 0.94
CA ILE A 124 -3.90 -7.41 0.70
C ILE A 124 -5.24 -6.74 0.36
N ALA A 125 -5.95 -7.23 -0.66
CA ALA A 125 -7.30 -6.78 -1.00
C ALA A 125 -8.24 -7.97 -1.15
N LEU A 126 -9.38 -7.94 -0.46
CA LEU A 126 -10.34 -9.03 -0.37
C LEU A 126 -11.75 -8.48 -0.48
N GLY A 127 -12.62 -9.16 -1.23
CA GLY A 127 -14.05 -8.82 -1.27
C GLY A 127 -14.36 -7.45 -1.87
N ILE A 128 -13.55 -6.95 -2.80
CA ILE A 128 -13.70 -5.62 -3.42
C ILE A 128 -13.63 -5.75 -4.95
N THR A 129 -14.34 -4.86 -5.66
CA THR A 129 -14.20 -4.67 -7.11
C THR A 129 -13.61 -3.29 -7.42
N PHE A 130 -12.61 -3.24 -8.31
CA PHE A 130 -12.14 -2.01 -8.94
C PHE A 130 -12.67 -1.93 -10.36
N LYS A 131 -13.26 -0.80 -10.77
CA LYS A 131 -13.69 -0.61 -12.16
C LYS A 131 -13.55 0.84 -12.62
N VAL A 132 -13.46 1.00 -13.94
CA VAL A 132 -13.65 2.30 -14.58
C VAL A 132 -15.16 2.57 -14.65
N TRP A 133 -15.59 3.78 -14.30
CA TRP A 133 -16.99 4.22 -14.41
C TRP A 133 -17.30 4.75 -15.80
#